data_AF-A0A8B7P6K3-F1
#
_entry.id   AF-A0A8B7P6K3-F1
#
_cell.length_a   1.000
_cell.length_b   1.000
_cell.length_c   1.000
_cell.angle_alpha   90.00
_cell.angle_beta   90.00
_cell.angle_gamma   90.00
#
_symmetry.space_group_name_H-M   'P 1'
#
loop_
_entity.id
_entity.type
_entity.pdbx_description
1 polymer ?
#
loop_
_entity_poly.entity_id
_entity_poly.type
_entity_poly.pdbx_seq_one_letter_code
_entity_poly.pdbx_strand_id
1 'polypeptide(L)'
;MMDEWKECKCESCKSCIMLQKLKTEGYECNALVEQALHGKVVPPPWYDKQKFLRGQEFFHMNFLSIFMSNLVSLSAILHVQGIVSVLSHTGKSSTQVTAAVRYLSTLRHVYLWYSGDPFEPGSEANKSIMLVRKMHLAALKGIPKEKCLNGCDSHNSLPQEKQLFNASNSITEATSLHSDTHFNHSSESQEDLRGMLCKSGKTQKASQVDMVATLWAFCALPCIKWRELGVAESSLHLMPDFIHFWRTVGYLMGVQDRFNICAPFNWDTSLQDSTSCSSETMIEKPEFVALLHQLLDPSIRKDKEASHQMVEALLRGIKKVVLVVEYEAFLCFSYRVLGLASHAQALLPLLSDSQQRLLNLQVYVFGTLLHRPVLGPPLRRFLNALLLFSITYADNPFVITAVDFVVTTVDFIVSIVYFVNIGVVTTVNFTVATVVGVVNALFGALWRVAGWR
;
A
#
# COMPACT_ATOMS: atom_id res chain seq x y z
N MET A 1 16.50 -16.73 -20.61
CA MET A 1 16.07 -18.03 -20.06
C MET A 1 15.90 -17.84 -18.57
N MET A 2 14.66 -17.71 -18.10
CA MET A 2 14.32 -17.75 -16.67
C MET A 2 13.57 -19.06 -16.44
N ASP A 3 14.10 -19.89 -15.54
CA ASP A 3 13.63 -21.25 -15.28
C ASP A 3 12.14 -21.30 -14.89
N GLU A 4 11.45 -22.33 -15.36
CA GLU A 4 10.12 -22.73 -14.89
C GLU A 4 10.11 -22.88 -13.37
N TRP A 5 9.25 -22.10 -12.70
CA TRP A 5 9.17 -22.10 -11.24
C TRP A 5 8.44 -23.35 -10.74
N LYS A 6 9.17 -24.22 -10.04
CA LYS A 6 8.64 -25.35 -9.27
C LYS A 6 8.06 -24.82 -7.96
N GLU A 7 6.97 -25.43 -7.45
CA GLU A 7 6.41 -25.16 -6.11
C GLU A 7 7.51 -24.86 -5.08
N CYS A 8 7.30 -23.86 -4.24
CA CYS A 8 8.29 -23.48 -3.22
C CYS A 8 8.63 -24.69 -2.33
N LYS A 9 9.84 -25.25 -2.52
CA LYS A 9 10.35 -26.39 -1.75
C LYS A 9 11.01 -25.98 -0.43
N CYS A 10 10.92 -24.71 -0.05
CA CYS A 10 11.55 -24.20 1.17
C CYS A 10 10.90 -24.86 2.40
N GLU A 11 11.69 -25.62 3.16
CA GLU A 11 11.21 -26.40 4.31
C GLU A 11 10.69 -25.47 5.43
N SER A 12 11.29 -24.29 5.57
CA SER A 12 10.84 -23.21 6.47
C SER A 12 9.48 -22.62 6.07
N CYS A 13 9.13 -22.63 4.78
CA CYS A 13 7.84 -22.17 4.29
C CYS A 13 6.76 -23.18 4.70
N LYS A 14 6.99 -24.49 4.49
CA LYS A 14 6.02 -25.55 4.78
C LYS A 14 5.78 -25.76 6.28
N SER A 15 6.81 -25.51 7.09
CA SER A 15 6.79 -25.66 8.55
C SER A 15 6.43 -24.39 9.33
N CYS A 16 5.94 -23.33 8.66
CA CYS A 16 5.57 -22.09 9.35
C CYS A 16 4.39 -22.29 10.32
N ILE A 17 4.70 -22.55 11.59
CA ILE A 17 3.75 -22.84 12.67
C ILE A 17 2.73 -21.71 12.83
N MET A 18 3.18 -20.46 12.76
CA MET A 18 2.31 -19.30 12.88
C MET A 18 1.23 -19.30 11.79
N LEU A 19 1.59 -19.60 10.53
CA LEU A 19 0.64 -19.61 9.43
C LEU A 19 -0.30 -20.82 9.49
N GLN A 20 0.17 -21.97 10.00
CA GLN A 20 -0.69 -23.12 10.28
C GLN A 20 -1.74 -22.79 11.36
N LYS A 21 -1.33 -22.16 12.47
CA LYS A 21 -2.23 -21.65 13.51
C LYS A 21 -3.21 -20.60 12.94
N LEU A 22 -2.72 -19.67 12.11
CA LEU A 22 -3.56 -18.65 11.48
C LEU A 22 -4.63 -19.27 10.57
N LYS A 23 -4.29 -20.29 9.79
CA LYS A 23 -5.24 -20.97 8.89
C LYS A 23 -6.29 -21.80 9.64
N THR A 24 -5.96 -22.33 10.81
CA THR A 24 -6.85 -23.17 11.60
C THR A 24 -7.73 -22.35 12.54
N GLU A 25 -7.19 -21.30 13.16
CA GLU A 25 -7.85 -20.55 14.23
C GLU A 25 -8.13 -19.08 13.88
N GLY A 26 -7.53 -18.55 12.81
CA GLY A 26 -7.61 -17.12 12.47
C GLY A 26 -8.89 -16.70 11.76
N TYR A 27 -9.72 -17.63 11.32
CA TYR A 27 -10.99 -17.32 10.66
C TYR A 27 -12.10 -16.95 11.64
N GLU A 28 -11.91 -17.23 12.93
CA GLU A 28 -12.87 -16.86 13.96
C GLU A 28 -12.69 -15.40 14.41
N CYS A 29 -13.78 -14.64 14.36
CA CYS A 29 -13.84 -13.31 14.95
C CYS A 29 -14.11 -13.48 16.45
N ASN A 30 -13.12 -13.19 17.30
CA ASN A 30 -13.26 -13.39 18.74
C ASN A 30 -13.61 -12.08 19.48
N ALA A 31 -14.33 -12.21 20.59
CA ALA A 31 -14.73 -11.08 21.45
C ALA A 31 -13.51 -10.28 21.96
N LEU A 32 -12.34 -10.92 22.05
CA LEU A 32 -11.08 -10.28 22.45
C LEU A 32 -10.63 -9.21 21.46
N VAL A 33 -10.82 -9.40 20.15
CA VAL A 33 -10.49 -8.40 19.13
C VAL A 33 -11.45 -7.21 19.22
N GLU A 34 -12.74 -7.47 19.42
CA GLU A 34 -13.72 -6.40 19.62
C GLU A 34 -13.40 -5.56 20.86
N GLN A 35 -13.07 -6.22 21.98
CA GLN A 35 -12.65 -5.56 23.20
C GLN A 35 -11.35 -4.77 23.02
N ALA A 36 -10.35 -5.37 22.36
CA ALA A 36 -9.07 -4.73 22.10
C ALA A 36 -9.22 -3.45 21.28
N LEU A 37 -10.16 -3.43 20.33
CA LEU A 37 -10.46 -2.26 19.48
C LEU A 37 -11.33 -1.21 20.19
N HIS A 38 -12.27 -1.62 21.06
CA HIS A 38 -13.07 -0.72 21.90
C HIS A 38 -12.26 -0.02 23.00
N GLY A 39 -11.19 -0.67 23.47
CA GLY A 39 -10.37 -0.18 24.58
C GLY A 39 -9.60 1.11 24.29
N LYS A 40 -8.98 1.66 25.35
CA LYS A 40 -8.02 2.78 25.22
C LYS A 40 -6.83 2.36 24.37
N VAL A 41 -6.27 3.31 23.61
CA VAL A 41 -5.00 3.12 22.91
C VAL A 41 -3.88 3.13 23.95
N VAL A 42 -3.30 1.96 24.21
CA VAL A 42 -2.24 1.76 25.21
C VAL A 42 -1.09 0.97 24.59
N PRO A 43 0.17 1.25 24.97
CA PRO A 43 1.31 0.51 24.44
C PRO A 43 1.31 -0.93 24.96
N PRO A 44 1.62 -1.93 24.11
CA PRO A 44 1.81 -3.30 24.58
C PRO A 44 3.10 -3.43 25.43
N PRO A 45 3.25 -4.48 26.27
CA PRO A 45 4.41 -4.63 27.15
C PRO A 45 5.77 -4.71 26.42
N TRP A 46 5.78 -5.17 25.18
CA TRP A 46 6.96 -5.27 24.33
C TRP A 46 7.23 -4.01 23.50
N TYR A 47 6.44 -2.94 23.67
CA TYR A 47 6.62 -1.69 22.93
C TYR A 47 7.93 -0.99 23.32
N ASP A 48 8.77 -0.77 22.33
CA ASP A 48 9.95 0.07 22.41
C ASP A 48 9.72 1.35 21.60
N LYS A 49 9.72 2.50 22.28
CA LYS A 49 9.50 3.82 21.66
C LYS A 49 10.62 4.20 20.69
N GLN A 50 11.87 3.85 20.99
CA GLN A 50 13.00 4.21 20.14
C GLN A 50 13.00 3.37 18.85
N LYS A 51 12.68 2.08 18.95
CA LYS A 51 12.46 1.24 17.75
C LYS A 51 11.30 1.77 16.91
N PHE A 52 10.21 2.21 17.54
CA PHE A 52 9.07 2.79 16.83
C PHE A 52 9.47 4.06 16.04
N LEU A 53 10.20 4.99 16.66
CA LEU A 53 10.68 6.23 16.02
C LEU A 53 11.64 5.95 14.86
N ARG A 54 12.58 5.01 15.02
CA ARG A 54 13.47 4.58 13.92
C ARG A 54 12.73 3.87 12.78
N GLY A 55 11.65 3.16 13.08
CA GLY A 55 10.75 2.61 12.07
C GLY A 55 10.03 3.71 11.26
N GLN A 56 9.67 4.83 11.90
CA GLN A 56 9.18 6.02 11.20
C GLN A 56 10.25 6.66 10.31
N GLU A 57 11.50 6.74 10.79
CA GLU A 57 12.63 7.24 9.99
C GLU A 57 12.85 6.40 8.73
N PHE A 58 12.85 5.06 8.83
CA PHE A 58 12.93 4.18 7.67
C PHE A 58 11.85 4.50 6.63
N PHE A 59 10.64 4.83 7.07
CA PHE A 59 9.57 5.23 6.18
C PHE A 59 9.84 6.55 5.46
N HIS A 60 10.23 7.59 6.19
CA HIS A 60 10.49 8.91 5.60
C HIS A 60 11.66 8.88 4.61
N MET A 61 12.67 8.04 4.87
CA MET A 61 13.75 7.79 3.91
C MET A 61 13.26 7.14 2.62
N ASN A 62 12.26 6.25 2.69
CA ASN A 62 11.84 5.36 1.61
C ASN A 62 10.38 5.56 1.16
N PHE A 63 9.81 6.75 1.36
CA PHE A 63 8.35 6.96 1.23
C PHE A 63 7.77 6.47 -0.12
N LEU A 64 8.38 6.85 -1.26
CA LEU A 64 7.93 6.34 -2.57
C LEU A 64 8.02 4.82 -2.66
N SER A 65 9.15 4.23 -2.25
CA SER A 65 9.36 2.78 -2.31
C SER A 65 8.35 2.01 -1.48
N ILE A 66 8.02 2.50 -0.28
CA ILE A 66 7.00 1.91 0.59
C ILE A 66 5.60 2.12 0.01
N PHE A 67 5.33 3.28 -0.58
CA PHE A 67 4.06 3.51 -1.27
C PHE A 67 3.85 2.54 -2.45
N MET A 68 4.86 2.37 -3.30
CA MET A 68 4.82 1.44 -4.43
C MET A 68 4.69 -0.01 -3.96
N SER A 69 5.41 -0.38 -2.90
CA SER A 69 5.24 -1.65 -2.21
C SER A 69 3.80 -1.88 -1.78
N ASN A 70 3.17 -0.89 -1.14
CA ASN A 70 1.79 -1.01 -0.67
C ASN A 70 0.82 -1.17 -1.83
N LEU A 71 1.03 -0.53 -2.98
CA LEU A 71 0.21 -0.74 -4.18
C LEU A 71 0.35 -2.16 -4.75
N VAL A 72 1.58 -2.68 -4.84
CA VAL A 72 1.84 -4.06 -5.29
C VAL A 72 1.14 -5.05 -4.35
N SER A 73 1.38 -4.91 -3.05
CA SER A 73 0.80 -5.79 -2.04
C SER A 73 -0.72 -5.68 -1.95
N LEU A 74 -1.28 -4.48 -2.07
CA LEU A 74 -2.72 -4.27 -2.05
C LEU A 74 -3.37 -4.98 -3.23
N SER A 75 -2.79 -4.87 -4.44
CA SER A 75 -3.25 -5.61 -5.61
C SER A 75 -3.29 -7.12 -5.34
N ALA A 76 -2.30 -7.67 -4.63
CA ALA A 76 -2.28 -9.08 -4.24
C ALA A 76 -3.38 -9.47 -3.24
N ILE A 77 -3.58 -8.69 -2.16
CA ILE A 77 -4.58 -9.05 -1.12
C ILE A 77 -6.03 -8.85 -1.60
N LEU A 78 -6.25 -8.07 -2.66
CA LEU A 78 -7.55 -7.94 -3.32
C LEU A 78 -8.00 -9.21 -4.07
N HIS A 79 -7.24 -10.30 -4.00
CA HIS A 79 -7.69 -11.63 -4.39
C HIS A 79 -8.10 -12.52 -3.20
N VAL A 80 -7.85 -12.07 -1.96
CA VAL A 80 -8.27 -12.80 -0.75
C VAL A 80 -9.78 -12.61 -0.54
N GLN A 81 -10.52 -13.71 -0.51
CA GLN A 81 -12.00 -13.67 -0.51
C GLN A 81 -12.61 -12.89 0.67
N GLY A 82 -12.06 -13.02 1.88
CA GLY A 82 -12.57 -12.30 3.04
C GLY A 82 -12.42 -10.78 2.88
N ILE A 83 -11.23 -10.34 2.43
CA ILE A 83 -10.94 -8.93 2.11
C ILE A 83 -11.89 -8.41 1.03
N VAL A 84 -11.95 -9.04 -0.14
CA VAL A 84 -12.83 -8.60 -1.25
C VAL A 84 -14.27 -8.51 -0.79
N SER A 85 -14.74 -9.52 -0.05
CA SER A 85 -16.10 -9.52 0.49
C SER A 85 -16.34 -8.28 1.35
N VAL A 86 -15.50 -8.01 2.35
CA VAL A 86 -15.64 -6.82 3.21
C VAL A 86 -15.61 -5.53 2.38
N LEU A 87 -14.66 -5.41 1.45
CA LEU A 87 -14.50 -4.21 0.65
C LEU A 87 -15.68 -3.95 -0.29
N SER A 88 -16.18 -4.98 -0.98
CA SER A 88 -17.34 -4.89 -1.86
C SER A 88 -18.59 -4.44 -1.11
N HIS A 89 -18.81 -4.92 0.12
CA HIS A 89 -19.97 -4.52 0.93
C HIS A 89 -19.94 -3.04 1.34
N THR A 90 -18.76 -2.41 1.41
CA THR A 90 -18.68 -0.97 1.75
C THR A 90 -19.18 -0.06 0.63
N GLY A 91 -19.21 -0.51 -0.63
CA GLY A 91 -19.57 0.30 -1.79
C GLY A 91 -18.58 1.43 -2.11
N LYS A 92 -17.40 1.47 -1.48
CA LYS A 92 -16.39 2.54 -1.61
C LYS A 92 -15.21 2.18 -2.52
N SER A 93 -15.32 1.08 -3.27
CA SER A 93 -14.20 0.55 -4.09
C SER A 93 -14.63 0.00 -5.45
N SER A 94 -15.88 0.23 -5.86
CA SER A 94 -16.43 -0.33 -7.10
C SER A 94 -16.18 0.54 -8.32
N THR A 95 -15.79 1.80 -8.15
CA THR A 95 -15.48 2.72 -9.25
C THR A 95 -14.12 3.37 -9.06
N GLN A 96 -13.50 3.82 -10.14
CA GLN A 96 -12.17 4.47 -10.09
C GLN A 96 -12.15 5.68 -9.14
N VAL A 97 -13.20 6.50 -9.15
CA VAL A 97 -13.31 7.70 -8.29
C VAL A 97 -13.47 7.31 -6.82
N THR A 98 -14.40 6.39 -6.52
CA THR A 98 -14.63 5.97 -5.12
C THR A 98 -13.42 5.24 -4.55
N ALA A 99 -12.79 4.39 -5.36
CA ALA A 99 -11.54 3.73 -5.02
C ALA A 99 -10.42 4.75 -4.77
N ALA A 100 -10.21 5.73 -5.65
CA ALA A 100 -9.19 6.76 -5.47
C ALA A 100 -9.36 7.52 -4.15
N VAL A 101 -10.58 7.98 -3.85
CA VAL A 101 -10.91 8.67 -2.59
C VAL A 101 -10.61 7.78 -1.38
N ARG A 102 -11.04 6.51 -1.44
CA ARG A 102 -10.80 5.56 -0.35
C ARG A 102 -9.31 5.34 -0.10
N TYR A 103 -8.53 5.04 -1.15
CA TYR A 103 -7.12 4.69 -1.00
C TYR A 103 -6.26 5.90 -0.65
N LEU A 104 -6.62 7.10 -1.10
CA LEU A 104 -6.05 8.36 -0.60
C LEU A 104 -6.35 8.59 0.88
N SER A 105 -7.59 8.32 1.33
CA SER A 105 -7.94 8.39 2.76
C SER A 105 -7.08 7.41 3.58
N THR A 106 -6.96 6.16 3.14
CA THR A 106 -6.08 5.17 3.79
C THR A 106 -4.64 5.65 3.85
N LEU A 107 -4.09 6.18 2.74
CA LEU A 107 -2.73 6.68 2.69
C LEU A 107 -2.49 7.83 3.67
N ARG A 108 -3.43 8.78 3.77
CA ARG A 108 -3.38 9.89 4.74
C ARG A 108 -3.37 9.37 6.17
N HIS A 109 -4.23 8.40 6.51
CA HIS A 109 -4.22 7.77 7.83
C HIS A 109 -2.87 7.12 8.17
N VAL A 110 -2.33 6.33 7.25
CA VAL A 110 -1.04 5.65 7.44
C VAL A 110 0.11 6.65 7.55
N TYR A 111 0.09 7.72 6.75
CA TYR A 111 1.09 8.79 6.83
C TYR A 111 1.07 9.49 8.20
N LEU A 112 -0.11 9.75 8.77
CA LEU A 112 -0.24 10.28 10.14
C LEU A 112 0.40 9.35 11.18
N TRP A 113 0.27 8.03 11.01
CA TRP A 113 0.89 7.06 11.93
C TRP A 113 2.42 7.07 11.84
N TYR A 114 2.98 7.37 10.68
CA TYR A 114 4.42 7.58 10.51
C TYR A 114 4.94 8.94 10.98
N SER A 115 4.03 9.88 11.28
CA SER A 115 4.39 11.27 11.56
C SER A 115 4.03 11.71 12.98
N GLY A 116 3.50 10.81 13.82
CA GLY A 116 3.10 11.14 15.19
C GLY A 116 3.09 9.94 16.13
N ASP A 117 2.97 10.22 17.43
CA ASP A 117 2.87 9.21 18.47
C ASP A 117 1.39 8.78 18.64
N PRO A 118 1.02 7.53 18.32
CA PRO A 118 -0.35 7.06 18.45
C PRO A 118 -0.79 6.89 19.93
N PHE A 119 0.14 6.88 20.88
CA PHE A 119 -0.14 6.74 22.30
C PHE A 119 -0.33 8.08 23.01
N GLU A 120 0.03 9.20 22.38
CA GLU A 120 -0.21 10.53 22.91
C GLU A 120 -1.68 10.93 22.70
N PRO A 121 -2.49 11.05 23.77
CA PRO A 121 -3.92 11.31 23.63
C PRO A 121 -4.18 12.64 22.93
N GLY A 122 -5.00 12.61 21.88
CA GLY A 122 -5.36 13.82 21.13
C GLY A 122 -4.36 14.25 20.05
N SER A 123 -3.23 13.55 19.88
CA SER A 123 -2.39 13.70 18.69
C SER A 123 -3.17 13.30 17.42
N GLU A 124 -2.78 13.82 16.25
CA GLU A 124 -3.43 13.44 14.98
C GLU A 124 -3.27 11.95 14.67
N ALA A 125 -2.13 11.35 15.03
CA ALA A 125 -1.91 9.91 14.93
C ALA A 125 -2.88 9.13 15.85
N ASN A 126 -3.07 9.57 17.09
CA ASN A 126 -3.99 8.94 18.05
C ASN A 126 -5.45 9.02 17.57
N LYS A 127 -5.90 10.21 17.14
CA LYS A 127 -7.24 10.42 16.59
C LYS A 127 -7.48 9.54 15.36
N SER A 128 -6.48 9.48 14.46
CA SER A 128 -6.49 8.62 13.27
C SER A 128 -6.63 7.14 13.64
N ILE A 129 -5.80 6.63 14.56
CA ILE A 129 -5.87 5.23 15.05
C ILE A 129 -7.24 4.93 15.66
N MET A 130 -7.78 5.81 16.50
CA MET A 130 -9.10 5.61 17.09
C MET A 130 -10.21 5.56 16.04
N LEU A 131 -10.16 6.43 15.02
CA LEU A 131 -11.14 6.42 13.94
C LEU A 131 -11.09 5.12 13.15
N VAL A 132 -9.90 4.68 12.73
CA VAL A 132 -9.74 3.43 11.97
C VAL A 132 -10.16 2.20 12.80
N ARG A 133 -9.87 2.17 14.11
CA ARG A 133 -10.37 1.12 15.02
C ARG A 133 -11.89 1.03 15.02
N LYS A 134 -12.60 2.17 15.05
CA LYS A 134 -14.08 2.22 14.93
C LYS A 134 -14.56 1.67 13.59
N MET A 135 -13.87 2.00 12.49
CA MET A 135 -14.22 1.49 11.16
C MET A 135 -14.02 -0.02 11.07
N HIS A 136 -12.92 -0.55 11.60
CA HIS A 136 -12.66 -2.00 11.64
C HIS A 136 -13.68 -2.72 12.51
N LEU A 137 -14.06 -2.17 13.66
CA LEU A 137 -15.16 -2.70 14.48
C LEU A 137 -16.48 -2.80 13.72
N ALA A 138 -16.81 -1.79 12.92
CA ALA A 138 -18.01 -1.82 12.09
C ALA A 138 -17.93 -2.94 11.03
N ALA A 139 -16.75 -3.15 10.43
CA ALA A 139 -16.51 -4.24 9.49
C ALA A 139 -16.59 -5.64 10.15
N LEU A 140 -16.15 -5.78 11.41
CA LEU A 140 -16.23 -7.03 12.19
C LEU A 140 -17.66 -7.39 12.57
N LYS A 141 -18.53 -6.40 12.84
CA LYS A 141 -19.93 -6.66 13.19
C LYS A 141 -20.78 -7.12 11.99
N GLY A 142 -20.29 -6.92 10.77
CA GLY A 142 -21.02 -7.19 9.52
C GLY A 142 -22.10 -6.12 9.27
N ILE A 143 -22.40 -5.84 8.00
CA ILE A 143 -23.45 -4.88 7.63
C ILE A 143 -24.80 -5.62 7.56
N PRO A 144 -25.84 -5.20 8.30
CA PRO A 144 -27.16 -5.84 8.26
C PRO A 144 -27.83 -5.74 6.88
N LYS A 145 -28.57 -6.81 6.49
CA LYS A 145 -29.27 -6.95 5.20
C LYS A 145 -30.18 -5.77 4.82
N GLU A 146 -30.78 -5.07 5.79
CA GLU A 146 -31.76 -4.00 5.55
C GLU A 146 -31.18 -2.76 4.86
N LYS A 147 -29.87 -2.49 4.99
CA LYS A 147 -29.21 -1.39 4.27
C LYS A 147 -28.90 -1.70 2.80
N CYS A 148 -29.09 -2.94 2.35
CA CYS A 148 -28.87 -3.33 0.95
C CYS A 148 -30.10 -3.04 0.06
N LEU A 149 -31.30 -2.97 0.64
CA LEU A 149 -32.56 -2.83 -0.10
C LEU A 149 -33.03 -1.38 -0.26
N ASN A 150 -32.59 -0.48 0.62
CA ASN A 150 -32.94 0.94 0.51
C ASN A 150 -31.78 1.67 -0.17
N GLY A 151 -31.87 1.77 -1.50
CA GLY A 151 -30.99 2.58 -2.32
C GLY A 151 -31.05 4.06 -1.96
N CYS A 152 -30.10 4.80 -2.55
CA CYS A 152 -30.07 6.25 -2.70
C CYS A 152 -30.30 7.08 -1.42
N ASP A 153 -29.22 7.29 -0.65
CA ASP A 153 -28.83 8.63 -0.22
C ASP A 153 -27.38 8.64 0.25
N SER A 154 -26.53 9.17 -0.63
CA SER A 154 -25.11 9.40 -0.40
C SER A 154 -24.90 10.63 0.49
N HIS A 155 -25.24 10.58 1.77
CA HIS A 155 -24.79 11.58 2.75
C HIS A 155 -24.73 11.00 4.16
N ASN A 156 -23.86 10.01 4.37
CA ASN A 156 -23.37 9.69 5.72
C ASN A 156 -21.90 9.27 5.63
N SER A 157 -21.04 10.25 5.31
CA SER A 157 -19.68 10.21 5.84
C SER A 157 -19.79 10.33 7.35
N LEU A 158 -19.01 9.54 8.10
CA LEU A 158 -18.85 9.77 9.54
C LEU A 158 -18.50 11.26 9.73
N PRO A 159 -19.27 12.06 10.48
CA PRO A 159 -19.04 13.50 10.63
C PRO A 159 -17.61 13.86 11.08
N GLN A 160 -16.94 12.91 11.72
CA GLN A 160 -15.58 13.02 12.23
C GLN A 160 -14.48 12.91 11.16
N GLU A 161 -14.71 12.25 10.02
CA GLU A 161 -13.70 12.08 8.97
C GLU A 161 -13.35 13.45 8.36
N LYS A 162 -14.35 14.30 8.07
CA LYS A 162 -14.11 15.67 7.56
C LYS A 162 -13.41 16.59 8.57
N GLN A 163 -13.71 16.46 9.87
CA GLN A 163 -13.13 17.35 10.88
C GLN A 163 -11.66 17.05 11.19
N LEU A 164 -11.24 15.79 11.14
CA LEU A 164 -9.84 15.42 11.37
C LEU A 164 -8.94 15.94 10.25
N PHE A 165 -9.43 15.94 9.01
CA PHE A 165 -8.69 16.39 7.84
C PHE A 165 -8.76 17.91 7.59
N ASN A 166 -9.74 18.62 8.15
CA ASN A 166 -9.78 20.09 8.12
C ASN A 166 -8.78 20.74 9.10
N ALA A 167 -8.29 20.01 10.11
CA ALA A 167 -7.37 20.56 11.11
C ALA A 167 -5.91 20.67 10.61
N SER A 168 -5.56 20.04 9.48
CA SER A 168 -4.22 20.09 8.89
C SER A 168 -4.08 21.03 7.69
N ASN A 169 -5.14 21.75 7.29
CA ASN A 169 -5.08 22.75 6.23
C ASN A 169 -6.18 23.80 6.45
N SER A 170 -5.80 25.07 6.52
CA SER A 170 -6.70 26.20 6.39
C SER A 170 -7.27 26.28 4.96
N ILE A 171 -8.18 25.38 4.56
CA ILE A 171 -8.91 25.48 3.30
C ILE A 171 -10.30 24.84 3.47
N THR A 172 -11.31 25.66 3.79
CA THR A 172 -12.71 25.38 3.47
C THR A 172 -13.39 26.68 3.13
N GLU A 173 -13.46 27.00 1.84
CA GLU A 173 -14.54 27.77 1.22
C GLU A 173 -14.27 27.84 -0.29
N ALA A 174 -14.93 26.96 -1.04
CA ALA A 174 -15.38 27.13 -2.43
C ALA A 174 -15.57 25.75 -3.05
N THR A 175 -16.82 25.28 -3.13
CA THR A 175 -17.35 24.48 -4.25
C THR A 175 -18.83 24.19 -3.99
N SER A 176 -19.64 25.24 -4.08
CA SER A 176 -20.98 25.13 -4.63
C SER A 176 -20.93 25.76 -6.02
N LEU A 177 -20.77 24.98 -7.10
CA LEU A 177 -21.15 25.38 -8.46
C LEU A 177 -20.97 24.21 -9.45
N HIS A 178 -22.12 23.78 -9.98
CA HIS A 178 -22.40 23.03 -11.21
C HIS A 178 -21.72 21.69 -11.46
N SER A 179 -22.41 20.64 -11.02
CA SER A 179 -22.57 19.41 -11.80
C SER A 179 -23.34 19.73 -13.07
N ASP A 180 -22.74 19.52 -14.24
CA ASP A 180 -23.45 19.21 -15.50
C ASP A 180 -22.43 18.66 -16.51
N THR A 181 -22.13 17.36 -16.41
CA THR A 181 -21.76 16.58 -17.60
C THR A 181 -22.44 15.22 -17.52
N HIS A 182 -23.46 15.05 -18.36
CA HIS A 182 -24.13 13.77 -18.59
C HIS A 182 -23.14 12.78 -19.22
N PHE A 183 -22.68 11.81 -18.44
CA PHE A 183 -22.11 10.57 -18.95
C PHE A 183 -23.10 9.44 -18.69
N ASN A 184 -23.75 8.96 -19.75
CA ASN A 184 -24.61 7.78 -19.72
C ASN A 184 -23.75 6.54 -19.45
N HIS A 185 -23.72 6.08 -18.20
CA HIS A 185 -23.21 4.76 -17.83
C HIS A 185 -24.37 3.76 -17.90
N SER A 186 -24.19 2.67 -18.64
CA SER A 186 -25.10 1.53 -18.63
C SER A 186 -25.18 0.95 -17.21
N SER A 187 -26.36 1.04 -16.60
CA SER A 187 -26.69 0.59 -15.24
C SER A 187 -26.72 -0.93 -15.07
N GLU A 188 -26.57 -1.68 -16.16
CA GLU A 188 -26.73 -3.14 -16.20
C GLU A 188 -25.63 -3.92 -15.46
N SER A 189 -24.38 -3.44 -15.42
CA SER A 189 -23.27 -4.18 -14.79
C SER A 189 -23.20 -4.06 -13.26
N GLN A 190 -23.83 -3.03 -12.68
CA GLN A 190 -23.86 -2.81 -11.23
C GLN A 190 -24.89 -3.69 -10.51
N GLU A 191 -26.03 -3.97 -11.16
CA GLU A 191 -27.06 -4.85 -10.58
C GLU A 191 -26.58 -6.30 -10.51
N ASP A 192 -25.82 -6.77 -11.51
CA ASP A 192 -25.37 -8.17 -11.60
C ASP A 192 -24.31 -8.55 -10.56
N LEU A 193 -23.31 -7.68 -10.30
CA LEU A 193 -22.26 -7.97 -9.32
C LEU A 193 -22.81 -7.95 -7.87
N ARG A 194 -23.74 -7.03 -7.59
CA ARG A 194 -24.40 -6.88 -6.29
C ARG A 194 -25.40 -8.03 -6.05
N GLY A 195 -26.12 -8.43 -7.11
CA GLY A 195 -27.05 -9.56 -7.14
C GLY A 195 -26.37 -10.93 -6.97
N MET A 196 -25.18 -11.14 -7.54
CA MET A 196 -24.42 -12.38 -7.38
C MET A 196 -23.91 -12.60 -5.95
N LEU A 197 -23.46 -11.54 -5.25
CA LEU A 197 -22.89 -11.66 -3.91
C LEU A 197 -23.97 -11.80 -2.80
N CYS A 198 -25.14 -11.18 -2.98
CA CYS A 198 -26.28 -11.34 -2.08
C CYS A 198 -26.86 -12.77 -2.07
N LYS A 199 -26.67 -13.55 -3.14
CA LYS A 199 -27.17 -14.94 -3.24
C LYS A 199 -26.46 -15.94 -2.31
N SER A 200 -25.30 -15.60 -1.73
CA SER A 200 -24.56 -16.53 -0.84
C SER A 200 -24.98 -16.52 0.63
N GLY A 201 -25.90 -15.62 1.03
CA GLY A 201 -26.60 -15.70 2.32
C GLY A 201 -25.77 -15.51 3.61
N LYS A 202 -24.45 -15.33 3.57
CA LYS A 202 -23.61 -15.15 4.76
C LYS A 202 -23.03 -13.74 4.81
N THR A 203 -23.41 -12.94 5.81
CA THR A 203 -22.69 -11.72 6.19
C THR A 203 -21.26 -12.11 6.58
N GLN A 204 -20.29 -11.88 5.70
CA GLN A 204 -18.91 -12.25 5.96
C GLN A 204 -18.22 -11.14 6.75
N LYS A 205 -17.80 -11.48 7.97
CA LYS A 205 -17.07 -10.59 8.89
C LYS A 205 -15.58 -10.60 8.53
N ALA A 206 -14.88 -9.50 8.78
CA ALA A 206 -13.42 -9.50 8.72
C ALA A 206 -12.85 -10.50 9.75
N SER A 207 -11.80 -11.23 9.38
CA SER A 207 -11.16 -12.25 10.22
C SER A 207 -9.73 -11.85 10.62
N GLN A 208 -9.10 -12.59 11.54
CA GLN A 208 -7.67 -12.39 11.82
C GLN A 208 -6.81 -12.72 10.59
N VAL A 209 -7.22 -13.67 9.75
CA VAL A 209 -6.55 -13.94 8.46
C VAL A 209 -6.55 -12.70 7.58
N ASP A 210 -7.68 -12.02 7.45
CA ASP A 210 -7.80 -10.79 6.64
C ASP A 210 -6.93 -9.66 7.21
N MET A 211 -6.95 -9.50 8.54
CA MET A 211 -6.15 -8.49 9.23
C MET A 211 -4.64 -8.73 9.11
N VAL A 212 -4.20 -9.99 9.20
CA VAL A 212 -2.78 -10.36 9.04
C VAL A 212 -2.33 -10.25 7.58
N ALA A 213 -3.16 -10.64 6.61
CA ALA A 213 -2.87 -10.41 5.19
C ALA A 213 -2.77 -8.90 4.88
N THR A 214 -3.65 -8.09 5.49
CA THR A 214 -3.58 -6.62 5.39
C THR A 214 -2.31 -6.08 6.03
N LEU A 215 -1.91 -6.57 7.21
CA LEU A 215 -0.67 -6.17 7.87
C LEU A 215 0.56 -6.54 7.02
N TRP A 216 0.60 -7.75 6.45
CA TRP A 216 1.61 -8.18 5.51
C TRP A 216 1.72 -7.21 4.33
N ALA A 217 0.58 -6.76 3.79
CA ALA A 217 0.59 -5.87 2.62
C ALA A 217 1.29 -4.53 2.85
N PHE A 218 1.30 -4.05 4.10
CA PHE A 218 1.94 -2.79 4.46
C PHE A 218 3.44 -2.89 4.73
N CYS A 219 3.95 -4.07 5.08
CA CYS A 219 5.29 -4.18 5.66
C CYS A 219 6.19 -5.28 5.08
N ALA A 220 5.64 -6.27 4.39
CA ALA A 220 6.42 -7.44 4.01
C ALA A 220 7.34 -7.20 2.82
N LEU A 221 6.83 -6.63 1.73
CA LEU A 221 7.62 -6.46 0.51
C LEU A 221 8.83 -5.52 0.64
N PRO A 222 8.81 -4.43 1.45
CA PRO A 222 10.03 -3.66 1.70
C PRO A 222 11.12 -4.50 2.37
N CYS A 223 10.78 -5.59 3.06
CA CYS A 223 11.75 -6.53 3.64
C CYS A 223 12.23 -7.56 2.60
N ILE A 224 11.30 -8.25 1.92
CA ILE A 224 11.63 -9.41 1.05
C ILE A 224 11.91 -9.06 -0.42
N LYS A 225 11.61 -7.81 -0.83
CA LYS A 225 11.75 -7.28 -2.20
C LYS A 225 12.33 -5.86 -2.21
N TRP A 226 13.17 -5.57 -1.22
CA TRP A 226 13.73 -4.24 -0.98
C TRP A 226 14.46 -3.69 -2.23
N ARG A 227 15.19 -4.55 -2.95
CA ARG A 227 15.96 -4.15 -4.13
C ARG A 227 15.04 -3.85 -5.31
N GLU A 228 14.06 -4.70 -5.59
CA GLU A 228 13.10 -4.52 -6.68
C GLU A 228 12.19 -3.29 -6.47
N LEU A 229 11.93 -2.92 -5.21
CA LEU A 229 11.15 -1.75 -4.82
C LEU A 229 11.99 -0.49 -4.61
N GLY A 230 13.31 -0.59 -4.83
CA GLY A 230 14.21 0.54 -4.70
C GLY A 230 14.32 1.08 -3.28
N VAL A 231 14.18 0.27 -2.23
CA VAL A 231 14.50 0.68 -0.85
C VAL A 231 16.00 0.97 -0.74
N ALA A 232 16.38 2.03 -0.01
CA ALA A 232 17.77 2.40 0.13
C ALA A 232 18.58 1.37 0.92
N GLU A 233 19.64 0.84 0.32
CA GLU A 233 20.56 -0.11 0.98
C GLU A 233 21.13 0.45 2.29
N SER A 234 21.43 1.76 2.33
CA SER A 234 21.90 2.45 3.54
C SER A 234 20.89 2.46 4.69
N SER A 235 19.60 2.23 4.42
CA SER A 235 18.53 2.22 5.45
C SER A 235 18.21 0.81 5.97
N LEU A 236 18.79 -0.25 5.39
CA LEU A 236 18.43 -1.63 5.76
C LEU A 236 18.73 -1.98 7.22
N HIS A 237 19.65 -1.27 7.87
CA HIS A 237 19.92 -1.42 9.31
C HIS A 237 18.73 -1.00 10.20
N LEU A 238 17.80 -0.18 9.68
CA LEU A 238 16.55 0.21 10.35
C LEU A 238 15.38 -0.75 10.05
N MET A 239 15.57 -1.78 9.22
CA MET A 239 14.52 -2.74 8.86
C MET A 239 13.87 -3.43 10.08
N PRO A 240 14.63 -3.86 11.12
CA PRO A 240 14.03 -4.43 12.34
C PRO A 240 13.11 -3.43 13.05
N ASP A 241 13.47 -2.14 13.05
CA ASP A 241 12.70 -1.07 13.65
C ASP A 241 11.42 -0.78 12.86
N PHE A 242 11.49 -0.85 11.52
CA PHE A 242 10.32 -0.79 10.64
C PHE A 242 9.35 -1.96 10.87
N ILE A 243 9.86 -3.17 11.08
CA ILE A 243 9.04 -4.34 11.44
C ILE A 243 8.40 -4.12 12.82
N HIS A 244 9.13 -3.57 13.79
CA HIS A 244 8.59 -3.24 15.12
C HIS A 244 7.49 -2.16 15.06
N PHE A 245 7.64 -1.15 14.20
CA PHE A 245 6.59 -0.17 13.93
C PHE A 245 5.31 -0.88 13.47
N TRP A 246 5.39 -1.75 12.46
CA TRP A 246 4.22 -2.47 11.96
C TRP A 246 3.68 -3.53 12.92
N ARG A 247 4.53 -4.14 13.76
CA ARG A 247 4.07 -4.96 14.89
C ARG A 247 3.16 -4.16 15.81
N THR A 248 3.59 -2.95 16.16
CA THR A 248 2.84 -2.01 17.01
C THR A 248 1.52 -1.60 16.36
N VAL A 249 1.54 -1.22 15.08
CA VAL A 249 0.32 -0.86 14.34
C VAL A 249 -0.64 -2.05 14.23
N GLY A 250 -0.13 -3.26 13.96
CA GLY A 250 -0.93 -4.49 13.95
C GLY A 250 -1.67 -4.72 15.26
N TYR A 251 -0.97 -4.60 16.39
CA TYR A 251 -1.57 -4.65 17.72
C TYR A 251 -2.67 -3.59 17.90
N LEU A 252 -2.39 -2.33 17.53
CA LEU A 252 -3.36 -1.23 17.62
C LEU A 252 -4.62 -1.47 16.78
N MET A 253 -4.49 -2.17 15.65
CA MET A 253 -5.57 -2.57 14.74
C MET A 253 -6.27 -3.87 15.14
N GLY A 254 -5.94 -4.46 16.31
CA GLY A 254 -6.60 -5.66 16.82
C GLY A 254 -6.10 -6.96 16.21
N VAL A 255 -4.90 -6.99 15.63
CA VAL A 255 -4.21 -8.25 15.34
C VAL A 255 -3.72 -8.83 16.66
N GLN A 256 -4.14 -10.04 16.99
CA GLN A 256 -3.67 -10.72 18.20
C GLN A 256 -2.18 -10.97 18.08
N ASP A 257 -1.44 -10.77 19.17
CA ASP A 257 0.03 -10.96 19.19
C ASP A 257 0.45 -12.33 18.66
N ARG A 258 -0.37 -13.37 18.91
CA ARG A 258 -0.14 -14.73 18.42
C ARG A 258 -0.18 -14.91 16.90
N PHE A 259 -0.83 -13.99 16.22
CA PHE A 259 -0.97 -13.92 14.78
C PHE A 259 -0.24 -12.72 14.19
N ASN A 260 0.43 -11.90 15.01
CA ASN A 260 1.12 -10.72 14.52
C ASN A 260 2.37 -11.15 13.77
N ILE A 261 2.32 -11.11 12.43
CA ILE A 261 3.38 -11.59 11.54
C ILE A 261 4.70 -10.81 11.69
N CYS A 262 4.64 -9.62 12.28
CA CYS A 262 5.82 -8.80 12.61
C CYS A 262 6.42 -9.16 13.98
N ALA A 263 5.85 -10.10 14.73
CA ALA A 263 6.43 -10.58 15.99
C ALA A 263 7.74 -11.36 15.73
N PRO A 264 8.68 -11.35 16.68
CA PRO A 264 9.90 -12.14 16.60
C PRO A 264 9.63 -13.63 16.32
N PHE A 265 10.58 -14.28 15.64
CA PHE A 265 10.54 -15.72 15.41
C PHE A 265 10.54 -16.46 16.76
N ASN A 266 9.69 -17.49 16.93
CA ASN A 266 9.50 -18.28 18.15
C ASN A 266 8.87 -17.55 19.36
N TRP A 267 7.83 -16.73 19.17
CA TRP A 267 7.12 -16.09 20.30
C TRP A 267 6.30 -17.07 21.20
N ASP A 268 6.50 -18.39 21.13
CA ASP A 268 5.66 -19.35 21.87
C ASP A 268 5.56 -18.98 23.36
N THR A 269 4.34 -18.70 23.81
CA THR A 269 4.07 -18.08 25.12
C THR A 269 4.36 -19.03 26.28
N SER A 270 4.58 -20.32 26.00
CA SER A 270 4.97 -21.35 26.96
C SER A 270 6.47 -21.44 27.23
N LEU A 271 7.31 -20.70 26.51
CA LEU A 271 8.78 -20.70 26.70
C LEU A 271 9.26 -19.29 27.03
N GLN A 272 8.89 -18.82 28.22
CA GLN A 272 9.47 -17.63 28.86
C GLN A 272 10.88 -17.89 29.44
N ASP A 273 11.65 -18.81 28.85
CA ASP A 273 13.03 -19.02 29.29
C ASP A 273 13.95 -18.03 28.59
N SER A 274 14.28 -17.01 29.38
CA SER A 274 15.43 -16.13 29.32
C SER A 274 16.68 -16.79 28.70
N THR A 275 16.75 -16.81 27.37
CA THR A 275 18.02 -16.91 26.64
C THR A 275 17.98 -15.93 25.48
N SER A 276 18.76 -14.87 25.66
CA SER A 276 19.08 -13.85 24.68
C SER A 276 19.64 -14.47 23.40
N CYS A 277 18.78 -14.69 22.40
CA CYS A 277 19.24 -14.82 21.01
C CYS A 277 19.19 -13.43 20.38
N SER A 278 20.12 -12.57 20.80
CA SER A 278 20.33 -11.21 20.32
C SER A 278 21.11 -11.20 19.00
N SER A 279 20.68 -11.99 18.01
CA SER A 279 21.12 -11.82 16.62
C SER A 279 19.94 -11.33 15.79
N GLU A 280 19.67 -10.03 15.89
CA GLU A 280 18.77 -9.23 15.05
C GLU A 280 19.32 -9.07 13.61
N THR A 281 19.90 -10.12 13.02
CA THR A 281 20.21 -10.16 11.58
C THR A 281 18.94 -10.51 10.80
N MET A 282 17.96 -9.62 10.94
CA MET A 282 16.57 -9.75 10.50
C MET A 282 16.41 -9.09 9.12
N ILE A 283 16.87 -9.77 8.06
CA ILE A 283 16.53 -9.38 6.68
C ILE A 283 15.48 -10.34 6.09
N GLU A 284 15.52 -11.62 6.48
CA GLU A 284 14.60 -12.62 5.94
C GLU A 284 13.63 -13.07 7.03
N LYS A 285 12.41 -12.49 7.03
CA LYS A 285 11.29 -13.01 7.83
C LYS A 285 10.60 -14.11 7.02
N PRO A 286 10.83 -15.41 7.31
CA PRO A 286 10.28 -16.50 6.51
C PRO A 286 8.74 -16.52 6.52
N GLU A 287 8.10 -15.98 7.55
CA GLU A 287 6.65 -15.88 7.64
C GLU A 287 6.07 -14.98 6.54
N PHE A 288 6.79 -13.91 6.15
CA PHE A 288 6.38 -13.05 5.03
C PHE A 288 6.38 -13.81 3.71
N VAL A 289 7.43 -14.59 3.44
CA VAL A 289 7.52 -15.43 2.24
C VAL A 289 6.47 -16.54 2.28
N ALA A 290 6.27 -17.17 3.44
CA ALA A 290 5.29 -18.22 3.63
C ALA A 290 3.86 -17.72 3.37
N LEU A 291 3.48 -16.54 3.88
CA LEU A 291 2.14 -15.98 3.65
C LEU A 291 1.90 -15.69 2.16
N LEU A 292 2.90 -15.13 1.46
CA LEU A 292 2.84 -14.91 0.02
C LEU A 292 2.56 -16.23 -0.73
N HIS A 293 3.38 -17.26 -0.50
CA HIS A 293 3.26 -18.52 -1.23
C HIS A 293 2.05 -19.36 -0.85
N GLN A 294 1.63 -19.33 0.41
CA GLN A 294 0.61 -20.25 0.92
C GLN A 294 -0.80 -19.64 1.00
N LEU A 295 -0.94 -18.32 0.92
CA LEU A 295 -2.23 -17.62 0.97
C LEU A 295 -2.44 -16.75 -0.26
N LEU A 296 -1.50 -15.89 -0.60
CA LEU A 296 -1.71 -14.88 -1.66
C LEU A 296 -1.59 -15.47 -3.06
N ASP A 297 -0.52 -16.20 -3.38
CA ASP A 297 -0.35 -16.82 -4.71
C ASP A 297 -1.55 -17.73 -5.08
N PRO A 298 -2.02 -18.65 -4.21
CA PRO A 298 -3.22 -19.44 -4.49
C PRO A 298 -4.49 -18.60 -4.65
N SER A 299 -4.58 -17.45 -3.97
CA SER A 299 -5.72 -16.54 -4.08
C SER A 299 -5.71 -15.80 -5.42
N ILE A 300 -4.55 -15.31 -5.85
CA ILE A 300 -4.34 -14.65 -7.14
C ILE A 300 -4.66 -15.61 -8.30
N ARG A 301 -4.16 -16.85 -8.24
CA ARG A 301 -4.41 -17.89 -9.27
C ARG A 301 -5.86 -18.31 -9.42
N LYS A 302 -6.64 -18.25 -8.33
CA LYS A 302 -8.08 -18.55 -8.37
C LYS A 302 -8.90 -17.47 -9.05
N ASP A 303 -8.26 -16.34 -9.35
CA ASP A 303 -8.71 -15.18 -10.08
C ASP A 303 -10.22 -15.04 -10.29
N LYS A 304 -10.79 -14.01 -9.66
CA LYS A 304 -12.23 -13.73 -9.68
C LYS A 304 -12.46 -12.39 -10.35
N GLU A 305 -13.47 -12.34 -11.21
CA GLU A 305 -13.89 -11.12 -11.91
C GLU A 305 -14.04 -9.91 -10.95
N ALA A 306 -14.68 -10.12 -9.79
CA ALA A 306 -14.83 -9.07 -8.77
C ALA A 306 -13.50 -8.55 -8.20
N SER A 307 -12.48 -9.41 -8.08
CA SER A 307 -11.13 -9.02 -7.65
C SER A 307 -10.46 -8.17 -8.71
N HIS A 308 -10.52 -8.59 -9.98
CA HIS A 308 -9.99 -7.83 -11.10
C HIS A 308 -10.58 -6.44 -11.22
N GLN A 309 -11.91 -6.32 -11.18
CA GLN A 309 -12.58 -5.02 -11.23
C GLN A 309 -12.14 -4.09 -10.09
N MET A 310 -11.90 -4.63 -8.89
CA MET A 310 -11.46 -3.84 -7.74
C MET A 310 -9.99 -3.41 -7.86
N VAL A 311 -9.11 -4.29 -8.35
CA VAL A 311 -7.70 -3.96 -8.63
C VAL A 311 -7.61 -2.92 -9.75
N GLU A 312 -8.40 -3.07 -10.80
CA GLU A 312 -8.48 -2.10 -11.89
C GLU A 312 -8.98 -0.74 -11.40
N ALA A 313 -10.08 -0.71 -10.62
CA ALA A 313 -10.61 0.52 -10.04
C ALA A 313 -9.57 1.21 -9.13
N LEU A 314 -8.81 0.45 -8.32
CA LEU A 314 -7.70 0.95 -7.51
C LEU A 314 -6.62 1.60 -8.39
N LEU A 315 -6.06 0.86 -9.33
CA LEU A 315 -4.88 1.27 -10.07
C LEU A 315 -5.20 2.41 -11.07
N ARG A 316 -6.35 2.34 -11.75
CA ARG A 316 -6.81 3.45 -12.60
C ARG A 316 -7.20 4.68 -11.78
N GLY A 317 -7.77 4.49 -10.59
CA GLY A 317 -8.11 5.57 -9.68
C GLY A 317 -6.87 6.32 -9.16
N ILE A 318 -5.83 5.58 -8.73
CA ILE A 318 -4.61 6.16 -8.17
C ILE A 318 -3.66 6.74 -9.23
N LYS A 319 -3.83 6.39 -10.51
CA LYS A 319 -3.03 6.93 -11.63
C LYS A 319 -2.98 8.47 -11.63
N LYS A 320 -4.06 9.14 -11.21
CA LYS A 320 -4.13 10.62 -11.11
C LYS A 320 -3.22 11.21 -10.03
N VAL A 321 -2.79 10.39 -9.07
CA VAL A 321 -1.94 10.78 -7.94
C VAL A 321 -0.51 10.33 -8.20
N VAL A 322 -0.33 9.14 -8.79
CA VAL A 322 0.98 8.57 -9.10
C VAL A 322 1.00 8.14 -10.56
N LEU A 323 1.58 8.99 -11.39
CA LEU A 323 1.52 8.87 -12.85
C LEU A 323 2.31 7.71 -13.42
N VAL A 324 3.24 7.18 -12.63
CA VAL A 324 4.00 5.98 -12.99
C VAL A 324 3.11 4.73 -12.86
N VAL A 325 1.87 4.82 -12.37
CA VAL A 325 0.94 3.70 -12.20
C VAL A 325 -0.09 3.69 -13.34
N GLU A 326 0.25 3.00 -14.44
CA GLU A 326 -0.74 2.57 -15.43
C GLU A 326 -1.13 1.12 -15.17
N TYR A 327 -2.43 0.81 -15.23
CA TYR A 327 -2.99 -0.46 -14.77
C TYR A 327 -2.23 -1.68 -15.32
N GLU A 328 -2.12 -1.81 -16.63
CA GLU A 328 -1.57 -3.00 -17.30
C GLU A 328 -0.06 -3.14 -17.04
N ALA A 329 0.69 -2.05 -17.20
CA ALA A 329 2.13 -2.02 -16.94
C ALA A 329 2.46 -2.29 -15.47
N PHE A 330 1.73 -1.63 -14.55
CA PHE A 330 1.93 -1.76 -13.13
C PHE A 330 1.49 -3.13 -12.59
N LEU A 331 0.45 -3.76 -13.17
CA LEU A 331 0.07 -5.12 -12.83
C LEU A 331 1.17 -6.11 -13.24
N CYS A 332 1.76 -5.95 -14.43
CA CYS A 332 2.92 -6.75 -14.85
C CYS A 332 4.12 -6.55 -13.91
N PHE A 333 4.42 -5.30 -13.54
CA PHE A 333 5.45 -4.96 -12.55
C PHE A 333 5.18 -5.64 -11.21
N SER A 334 3.93 -5.59 -10.74
CA SER A 334 3.50 -6.21 -9.48
C SER A 334 3.74 -7.72 -9.50
N TYR A 335 3.37 -8.41 -10.58
CA TYR A 335 3.65 -9.84 -10.73
C TYR A 335 5.15 -10.17 -10.72
N ARG A 336 6.00 -9.32 -11.32
CA ARG A 336 7.46 -9.49 -11.24
C ARG A 336 7.97 -9.34 -9.81
N VAL A 337 7.53 -8.31 -9.08
CA VAL A 337 7.92 -8.07 -7.68
C VAL A 337 7.47 -9.24 -6.79
N LEU A 338 6.25 -9.73 -6.98
CA LEU A 338 5.69 -10.86 -6.22
C LEU A 338 6.33 -12.22 -6.58
N GLY A 339 7.16 -12.30 -7.62
CA GLY A 339 7.74 -13.56 -8.09
C GLY A 339 6.77 -14.44 -8.90
N LEU A 340 5.69 -13.88 -9.42
CA LEU A 340 4.65 -14.56 -10.21
C LEU A 340 5.00 -14.54 -11.71
N ALA A 341 6.12 -15.16 -12.07
CA ALA A 341 6.70 -15.08 -13.41
C ALA A 341 5.73 -15.51 -14.54
N SER A 342 4.92 -16.54 -14.32
CA SER A 342 3.95 -17.00 -15.32
C SER A 342 2.86 -15.97 -15.63
N HIS A 343 2.34 -15.28 -14.61
CA HIS A 343 1.34 -14.20 -14.80
C HIS A 343 1.97 -12.99 -15.51
N ALA A 344 3.20 -12.62 -15.11
CA ALA A 344 3.93 -11.55 -15.78
C ALA A 344 4.20 -11.88 -17.27
N GLN A 345 4.59 -13.12 -17.57
CA GLN A 345 4.88 -13.57 -18.93
C GLN A 345 3.61 -13.63 -19.81
N ALA A 346 2.47 -14.00 -19.23
CA ALA A 346 1.18 -14.00 -19.94
C ALA A 346 0.72 -12.58 -20.30
N LEU A 347 0.99 -11.59 -19.44
CA LEU A 347 0.58 -10.19 -19.65
C LEU A 347 1.52 -9.42 -20.58
N LEU A 348 2.81 -9.74 -20.56
CA LEU A 348 3.84 -9.04 -21.34
C LEU A 348 3.53 -8.87 -22.85
N PRO A 349 3.06 -9.88 -23.60
CA PRO A 349 2.72 -9.72 -25.02
C PRO A 349 1.45 -8.90 -25.28
N LEU A 350 0.64 -8.63 -24.24
CA LEU A 350 -0.60 -7.86 -24.34
C LEU A 350 -0.37 -6.36 -24.10
N LEU A 351 0.81 -5.98 -23.62
CA LEU A 351 1.14 -4.58 -23.35
C LEU A 351 1.37 -3.81 -24.66
N SER A 352 0.83 -2.60 -24.73
CA SER A 352 1.20 -1.66 -25.79
C SER A 352 2.66 -1.20 -25.65
N ASP A 353 3.23 -0.60 -26.70
CA ASP A 353 4.61 -0.10 -26.65
C ASP A 353 4.83 0.93 -25.54
N SER A 354 3.83 1.79 -25.27
CA SER A 354 3.91 2.77 -24.17
C SER A 354 3.89 2.09 -22.81
N GLN A 355 3.06 1.06 -22.64
CA GLN A 355 2.98 0.28 -21.40
C GLN A 355 4.26 -0.52 -21.15
N GLN A 356 4.84 -1.09 -22.21
CA GLN A 356 6.11 -1.81 -22.10
C GLN A 356 7.27 -0.86 -21.75
N ARG A 357 7.31 0.34 -22.31
CA ARG A 357 8.27 1.38 -21.89
C ARG A 357 8.09 1.76 -20.43
N LEU A 358 6.86 1.97 -19.98
CA LEU A 358 6.57 2.30 -18.59
C LEU A 358 6.98 1.17 -17.62
N LEU A 359 6.70 -0.09 -17.98
CA LEU A 359 7.17 -1.25 -17.21
C LEU A 359 8.71 -1.29 -17.11
N ASN A 360 9.41 -1.08 -18.23
CA ASN A 360 10.86 -1.05 -18.25
C ASN A 360 11.40 0.13 -17.42
N LEU A 361 10.75 1.29 -17.50
CA LEU A 361 11.08 2.46 -16.67
C LEU A 361 10.96 2.12 -15.18
N GLN A 362 9.84 1.53 -14.75
CA GLN A 362 9.63 1.13 -13.36
C GLN A 362 10.74 0.18 -12.88
N VAL A 363 10.98 -0.90 -13.63
CA VAL A 363 12.02 -1.90 -13.29
C VAL A 363 13.41 -1.26 -13.22
N TYR A 364 13.74 -0.38 -14.17
CA TYR A 364 15.03 0.30 -14.19
C TYR A 364 15.18 1.31 -13.03
N VAL A 365 14.17 2.14 -12.80
CA VAL A 365 14.21 3.18 -11.75
C VAL A 365 14.35 2.53 -10.37
N PHE A 366 13.48 1.57 -10.03
CA PHE A 366 13.48 0.95 -8.71
C PHE A 366 14.59 -0.08 -8.54
N GLY A 367 14.83 -0.95 -9.53
CA GLY A 367 15.80 -2.03 -9.44
C GLY A 367 17.25 -1.61 -9.68
N THR A 368 17.49 -0.46 -10.34
CA THR A 368 18.85 -0.04 -10.72
C THR A 368 19.16 1.41 -10.35
N LEU A 369 18.40 2.39 -10.84
CA LEU A 369 18.77 3.82 -10.75
C LEU A 369 18.80 4.31 -9.31
N LEU A 370 17.80 3.95 -8.51
CA LEU A 370 17.68 4.31 -7.10
C LEU A 370 18.75 3.69 -6.19
N HIS A 371 19.48 2.69 -6.66
CA HIS A 371 20.59 2.03 -5.95
C HIS A 371 21.96 2.56 -6.35
N ARG A 372 22.04 3.51 -7.30
CA ARG A 372 23.32 4.12 -7.67
C ARG A 372 23.82 4.99 -6.51
N PRO A 373 25.04 4.81 -5.97
CA PRO A 373 25.49 5.52 -4.77
C PRO A 373 25.44 7.05 -4.88
N VAL A 374 25.72 7.60 -6.07
CA VAL A 374 25.76 9.05 -6.32
C VAL A 374 24.38 9.61 -6.70
N LEU A 375 23.63 8.91 -7.57
CA LEU A 375 22.36 9.41 -8.12
C LEU A 375 21.13 8.99 -7.31
N GLY A 376 21.18 7.85 -6.65
CA GLY A 376 20.07 7.28 -5.89
C GLY A 376 19.59 8.18 -4.75
N PRO A 377 20.47 8.66 -3.84
CA PRO A 377 20.05 9.51 -2.73
C PRO A 377 19.34 10.82 -3.13
N PRO A 378 19.87 11.66 -4.05
CA PRO A 378 19.15 12.86 -4.48
C PRO A 378 17.86 12.54 -5.24
N LEU A 379 17.87 11.52 -6.11
CA LEU A 379 16.68 11.08 -6.84
C LEU A 379 15.57 10.61 -5.89
N ARG A 380 15.92 9.87 -4.84
CA ARG A 380 14.97 9.42 -3.81
C ARG A 380 14.33 10.59 -3.07
N ARG A 381 15.13 11.56 -2.64
CA ARG A 381 14.60 12.77 -1.98
C ARG A 381 13.62 13.50 -2.89
N PHE A 382 13.99 13.67 -4.16
CA PHE A 382 13.12 14.28 -5.16
C PHE A 382 11.80 13.50 -5.33
N LEU A 383 11.88 12.19 -5.53
CA LEU A 383 10.71 11.35 -5.76
C LEU A 383 9.79 11.24 -4.53
N ASN A 384 10.34 11.19 -3.31
CA ASN A 384 9.56 11.24 -2.08
C ASN A 384 8.84 12.59 -1.94
N ALA A 385 9.52 13.70 -2.24
CA ALA A 385 8.93 15.04 -2.19
C ALA A 385 7.84 15.20 -3.26
N LEU A 386 8.07 14.70 -4.48
CA LEU A 386 7.10 14.69 -5.57
C LEU A 386 5.85 13.91 -5.19
N LEU A 387 6.00 12.71 -4.61
CA LEU A 387 4.86 11.92 -4.14
C LEU A 387 4.07 12.65 -3.05
N LEU A 388 4.75 13.22 -2.05
CA LEU A 388 4.10 13.98 -0.99
C LEU A 388 3.33 15.19 -1.54
N PHE A 389 3.93 15.90 -2.50
CA PHE A 389 3.29 16.99 -3.22
C PHE A 389 2.03 16.52 -3.96
N SER A 390 2.13 15.43 -4.74
CA SER A 390 0.98 14.86 -5.45
C SER A 390 -0.18 14.49 -4.52
N ILE A 391 0.11 13.91 -3.35
CA ILE A 391 -0.92 13.51 -2.38
C ILE A 391 -1.57 14.73 -1.72
N THR A 392 -0.76 15.74 -1.39
CA THR A 392 -1.21 16.97 -0.72
C THR A 392 -2.15 17.77 -1.61
N TYR A 393 -1.86 17.80 -2.91
CA TYR A 393 -2.60 18.57 -3.89
C TYR A 393 -3.41 17.71 -4.86
N ALA A 394 -3.75 16.47 -4.48
CA ALA A 394 -4.53 15.54 -5.30
C ALA A 394 -5.92 16.08 -5.67
N ASP A 395 -6.42 17.06 -4.93
CA ASP A 395 -7.72 17.70 -5.16
C ASP A 395 -7.59 18.98 -6.03
N ASN A 396 -6.38 19.38 -6.44
CA ASN A 396 -6.13 20.56 -7.28
C ASN A 396 -5.79 20.17 -8.73
N PRO A 397 -6.66 20.45 -9.72
CA PRO A 397 -6.49 20.02 -11.11
C PRO A 397 -5.29 20.66 -11.83
N PHE A 398 -4.90 21.88 -11.46
CA PHE A 398 -3.71 22.54 -12.02
C PHE A 398 -2.42 21.86 -11.58
N VAL A 399 -2.39 21.39 -10.33
CA VAL A 399 -1.24 20.68 -9.79
C VAL A 399 -1.09 19.31 -10.43
N ILE A 400 -2.19 18.58 -10.64
CA ILE A 400 -2.18 17.31 -11.38
C ILE A 400 -1.56 17.53 -12.77
N THR A 401 -2.03 18.54 -13.52
CA THR A 401 -1.51 18.84 -14.87
C THR A 401 -0.01 19.18 -14.86
N ALA A 402 0.46 19.91 -13.84
CA ALA A 402 1.88 20.22 -13.70
C ALA A 402 2.72 18.97 -13.39
N VAL A 403 2.24 18.09 -12.49
CA VAL A 403 2.90 16.83 -12.17
C VAL A 403 2.92 15.89 -13.39
N ASP A 404 1.83 15.86 -14.19
CA ASP A 404 1.74 15.15 -15.47
C ASP A 404 2.83 15.58 -16.43
N PHE A 405 3.03 16.89 -16.58
CA PHE A 405 4.07 17.45 -17.42
C PHE A 405 5.48 17.06 -16.93
N VAL A 406 5.73 17.15 -15.62
CA VAL A 406 7.04 16.79 -15.04
C VAL A 406 7.35 15.31 -15.23
N VAL A 407 6.40 14.41 -14.94
CA VAL A 407 6.63 12.97 -15.09
C VAL A 407 6.80 12.59 -16.55
N THR A 408 6.01 13.17 -17.46
CA THR A 408 6.18 12.93 -18.90
C THR A 408 7.55 13.41 -19.39
N THR A 409 8.04 14.55 -18.87
CA THR A 409 9.37 15.06 -19.19
C THR A 409 10.46 14.12 -18.64
N VAL A 410 10.31 13.62 -17.41
CA VAL A 410 11.25 12.66 -16.83
C VAL A 410 11.23 11.33 -17.58
N ASP A 411 10.06 10.80 -17.95
CA ASP A 411 9.93 9.59 -18.75
C ASP A 411 10.60 9.76 -20.12
N PHE A 412 10.40 10.89 -20.78
CA PHE A 412 11.10 11.24 -22.02
C PHE A 412 12.62 11.25 -21.82
N ILE A 413 13.13 11.90 -20.78
CA ILE A 413 14.57 11.97 -20.53
C ILE A 413 15.14 10.61 -20.13
N VAL A 414 14.46 9.83 -19.30
CA VAL A 414 14.93 8.49 -18.91
C VAL A 414 14.86 7.54 -20.10
N SER A 415 13.85 7.68 -20.98
CA SER A 415 13.81 6.96 -22.25
C SER A 415 15.00 7.32 -23.13
N ILE A 416 15.38 8.60 -23.23
CA ILE A 416 16.63 9.01 -23.91
C ILE A 416 17.85 8.36 -23.24
N VAL A 417 17.97 8.40 -21.91
CA VAL A 417 19.10 7.79 -21.19
C VAL A 417 19.13 6.27 -21.37
N TYR A 418 17.98 5.60 -21.46
CA TYR A 418 17.87 4.17 -21.72
C TYR A 418 18.31 3.84 -23.14
N PHE A 419 17.87 4.62 -24.14
CA PHE A 419 18.32 4.50 -25.54
C PHE A 419 19.81 4.81 -25.69
N VAL A 420 20.33 5.81 -24.97
CA VAL A 420 21.74 6.22 -25.01
C VAL A 420 22.64 5.29 -24.20
N ASN A 421 22.15 4.56 -23.19
CA ASN A 421 22.93 3.53 -22.50
C ASN A 421 23.27 2.30 -23.38
N ILE A 422 22.74 2.22 -24.61
CA ILE A 422 23.23 1.28 -25.64
C ILE A 422 24.53 1.79 -26.29
N GLY A 423 24.94 3.03 -26.05
CA GLY A 423 26.24 3.55 -26.46
C GLY A 423 26.59 4.89 -25.80
N VAL A 424 27.65 4.88 -24.99
CA VAL A 424 28.46 6.04 -24.53
C VAL A 424 28.18 6.54 -23.11
N VAL A 425 29.15 6.26 -22.22
CA VAL A 425 29.20 6.61 -20.79
C VAL A 425 29.35 8.12 -20.52
N THR A 426 29.78 8.92 -21.51
CA THR A 426 30.02 10.36 -21.32
C THR A 426 28.76 11.23 -21.46
N THR A 427 27.74 10.80 -22.20
CA THR A 427 26.46 11.52 -22.36
C THR A 427 25.62 11.49 -21.09
N VAL A 428 25.75 10.43 -20.29
CA VAL A 428 24.98 10.22 -19.04
C VAL A 428 25.25 11.33 -18.03
N ASN A 429 26.50 11.79 -17.87
CA ASN A 429 26.80 12.86 -16.91
C ASN A 429 26.20 14.21 -17.32
N PHE A 430 26.16 14.51 -18.62
CA PHE A 430 25.55 15.74 -19.14
C PHE A 430 24.02 15.69 -18.98
N THR A 431 23.39 14.60 -19.40
CA THR A 431 21.93 14.43 -19.27
C THR A 431 21.49 14.38 -17.81
N VAL A 432 22.26 13.75 -16.92
CA VAL A 432 21.98 13.74 -15.48
C VAL A 432 22.13 15.13 -14.86
N ALA A 433 23.16 15.89 -15.23
CA ALA A 433 23.29 17.29 -14.78
C ALA A 433 22.12 18.16 -15.29
N THR A 434 21.66 17.92 -16.52
CA THR A 434 20.45 18.57 -17.06
C THR A 434 19.19 18.14 -16.33
N VAL A 435 19.00 16.84 -16.05
CA VAL A 435 17.85 16.33 -15.28
C VAL A 435 17.87 16.91 -13.87
N VAL A 436 19.00 16.88 -13.18
CA VAL A 436 19.15 17.46 -11.84
C VAL A 436 18.92 18.97 -11.89
N GLY A 437 19.41 19.67 -12.92
CA GLY A 437 19.18 21.10 -13.12
C GLY A 437 17.71 21.43 -13.36
N VAL A 438 17.03 20.68 -14.23
CA VAL A 438 15.59 20.83 -14.53
C VAL A 438 14.75 20.47 -13.32
N VAL A 439 15.07 19.39 -12.62
CA VAL A 439 14.43 18.97 -11.37
C VAL A 439 14.62 20.04 -10.29
N ASN A 440 15.82 20.59 -10.11
CA ASN A 440 16.08 21.66 -9.14
C ASN A 440 15.35 22.95 -9.52
N ALA A 441 15.27 23.29 -10.81
CA ALA A 441 14.55 24.46 -11.29
C ALA A 441 13.03 24.31 -11.10
N LEU A 442 12.48 23.14 -11.44
CA LEU A 442 11.08 22.80 -11.23
C LEU A 442 10.74 22.75 -9.74
N PHE A 443 11.61 22.16 -8.92
CA PHE A 443 11.47 22.16 -7.47
C PHE A 443 11.50 23.59 -6.92
N GLY A 444 12.44 24.43 -7.36
CA GLY A 444 12.50 25.83 -6.97
C GLY A 444 11.33 26.67 -7.48
N ALA A 445 10.68 26.28 -8.57
CA ALA A 445 9.46 26.91 -9.08
C ALA A 445 8.24 26.47 -8.26
N LEU A 446 8.08 25.16 -8.02
CA LEU A 446 7.03 24.59 -7.17
C LEU A 446 7.15 25.09 -5.72
N TRP A 447 8.36 25.21 -5.19
CA TRP A 447 8.68 25.80 -3.89
C TRP A 447 8.20 27.24 -3.77
N ARG A 448 8.35 28.03 -4.84
CA ARG A 448 7.88 29.43 -4.91
C ARG A 448 6.36 29.53 -5.06
N VAL A 449 5.75 28.63 -5.82
CA VAL A 449 4.29 28.60 -6.03
C VAL A 449 3.53 28.12 -4.78
N ALA A 450 4.11 27.19 -4.01
CA ALA A 450 3.49 26.63 -2.81
C ALA A 450 3.53 27.57 -1.59
N GLY A 451 4.24 28.71 -1.65
CA GLY A 451 4.28 29.68 -0.56
C GLY A 451 4.96 29.21 0.72
N TRP A 452 5.77 28.14 0.66
CA TRP A 452 6.51 27.63 1.80
C TRP A 452 7.68 28.57 2.14
N ARG A 453 7.65 29.15 3.35
CA ARG A 453 8.74 29.96 3.91
C ARG A 453 9.80 29.07 4.55
#